data_AF-A0A5R9L136-F1
#
_entry.id   AF-A0A5R9L136-F1
#
_cell.length_a   1.000
_cell.length_b   1.000
_cell.length_c   1.000
_cell.angle_alpha   90.00
_cell.angle_beta   90.00
_cell.angle_gamma   90.00
#
_symmetry.space_group_name_H-M   'P 1'
#
loop_
_entity.id
_entity.type
_entity.pdbx_description
1 polymer ?
#
loop_
_entity_poly.entity_id
_entity_poly.type
_entity_poly.pdbx_seq_one_letter_code
_entity_poly.pdbx_strand_id
1 'polypeptide(L)'
;MKASQFVLFFAFVALLGFSSCSKKSDDVTPDPATVVGFKVKVDGKVYAPDYAYALAESPGTANYYTIYGLDSKTSDVIAIALPNTLGEGTHPINATNFGIVNYNKEELSTVNGGTGTVTITKKTATQIMGTFSFTAQDATGKITRTLTEGSFNVNVRN
;
A
#
# COMPACT_ATOMS: atom_id res chain seq x y z
N MET A 1 -12.94 -34.25 -54.93
CA MET A 1 -12.82 -33.18 -53.92
C MET A 1 -14.20 -33.04 -53.28
N LYS A 2 -14.35 -33.45 -52.02
CA LYS A 2 -15.65 -33.48 -51.32
C LYS A 2 -15.83 -32.16 -50.58
N ALA A 3 -16.70 -31.29 -51.08
CA ALA A 3 -17.04 -30.03 -50.44
C ALA A 3 -18.20 -30.27 -49.45
N SER A 4 -17.92 -30.02 -48.17
CA SER A 4 -18.86 -30.15 -47.06
C SER A 4 -19.79 -28.94 -47.03
N GLN A 5 -21.09 -29.20 -47.23
CA GLN A 5 -22.18 -28.30 -46.90
C GLN A 5 -22.50 -28.46 -45.41
N PHE A 6 -22.61 -27.37 -44.66
CA PHE A 6 -23.68 -27.18 -43.66
C PHE A 6 -23.73 -25.72 -43.23
N VAL A 7 -24.56 -24.95 -43.93
CA VAL A 7 -25.01 -23.61 -43.51
C VAL A 7 -26.23 -23.83 -42.62
N LEU A 8 -26.12 -23.54 -41.33
CA LEU A 8 -27.28 -23.55 -40.42
C LEU A 8 -27.67 -22.11 -40.08
N PHE A 9 -28.88 -21.79 -40.53
CA PHE A 9 -29.63 -20.57 -40.37
C PHE A 9 -30.31 -20.60 -39.00
N PHE A 10 -30.03 -19.63 -38.12
CA PHE A 10 -30.87 -19.38 -36.93
C PHE A 10 -31.01 -17.88 -36.73
N ALA A 11 -32.02 -17.32 -37.39
CA ALA A 11 -32.61 -16.03 -37.05
C ALA A 11 -33.72 -16.30 -36.03
N PHE A 12 -33.66 -15.72 -34.83
CA PHE A 12 -34.83 -15.58 -33.98
C PHE A 12 -34.71 -14.34 -33.07
N VAL A 13 -35.66 -13.42 -33.31
CA VAL A 13 -36.31 -12.50 -32.38
C VAL A 13 -35.55 -11.26 -31.90
N ALA A 14 -35.93 -10.16 -32.55
CA ALA A 14 -35.93 -8.82 -31.98
C ALA A 14 -36.98 -8.73 -30.86
N LEU A 15 -36.58 -8.20 -29.71
CA LEU A 15 -37.46 -7.55 -28.75
C LEU A 15 -36.87 -6.19 -28.42
N LEU A 16 -37.56 -5.16 -28.91
CA LEU A 16 -37.33 -3.75 -28.61
C LEU A 16 -37.64 -3.51 -27.12
N GLY A 17 -36.65 -3.06 -26.37
CA GLY A 17 -36.84 -2.47 -25.04
C GLY A 17 -36.48 -1.00 -25.07
N PHE A 18 -37.45 -0.13 -25.34
CA PHE A 18 -37.36 1.28 -24.97
C PHE A 18 -37.53 1.39 -23.46
N SER A 19 -36.43 1.52 -22.71
CA SER A 19 -36.48 2.02 -21.34
C SER A 19 -36.05 3.48 -21.33
N SER A 20 -37.05 4.34 -21.41
CA SER A 20 -36.96 5.76 -21.08
C SER A 20 -36.77 5.89 -19.57
N CYS A 21 -35.60 6.37 -19.13
CA CYS A 21 -35.43 6.95 -17.80
C CYS A 21 -34.70 8.28 -17.90
N SER A 22 -35.46 9.33 -18.21
CA SER A 22 -35.15 10.70 -17.80
C SER A 22 -35.47 10.84 -16.32
N LYS A 23 -34.48 11.08 -15.48
CA LYS A 23 -34.52 11.98 -14.31
C LYS A 23 -33.16 11.99 -13.63
N LYS A 24 -32.69 13.21 -13.33
CA LYS A 24 -31.61 13.50 -12.38
C LYS A 24 -31.81 12.67 -11.12
N SER A 25 -30.80 11.90 -10.78
CA SER A 25 -30.56 11.43 -9.43
C SER A 25 -29.08 11.60 -9.19
N ASP A 26 -28.76 12.36 -8.14
CA ASP A 26 -27.43 12.46 -7.58
C ASP A 26 -27.00 11.05 -7.17
N ASP A 27 -26.26 10.38 -8.06
CA ASP A 27 -25.58 9.14 -7.72
C ASP A 27 -24.43 9.52 -6.78
N VAL A 28 -24.74 9.56 -5.49
CA VAL A 28 -23.74 9.39 -4.45
C VAL A 28 -23.21 7.97 -4.64
N THR A 29 -22.19 7.87 -5.49
CA THR A 29 -21.36 6.69 -5.57
C THR A 29 -20.89 6.41 -4.15
N PRO A 30 -21.11 5.21 -3.57
CA PRO A 30 -20.55 4.90 -2.27
C PRO A 30 -19.04 5.11 -2.37
N ASP A 31 -18.51 6.04 -1.57
CA ASP A 31 -17.07 6.17 -1.38
C ASP A 31 -16.55 4.76 -1.06
N PRO A 32 -15.68 4.15 -1.88
CA PRO A 32 -15.19 2.82 -1.60
C PRO A 32 -14.49 2.88 -0.26
N ALA A 33 -15.14 2.31 0.77
CA ALA A 33 -14.66 2.25 2.13
C ALA A 33 -13.15 2.00 2.12
N THR A 34 -12.38 2.98 2.56
CA THR A 34 -10.90 2.95 2.52
C THR A 34 -10.43 1.65 3.16
N VAL A 35 -9.94 0.72 2.33
CA VAL A 35 -9.49 -0.59 2.78
C VAL A 35 -8.35 -0.40 3.78
N VAL A 36 -8.50 -0.96 4.97
CA VAL A 36 -7.42 -0.99 5.98
C VAL A 36 -6.36 -1.98 5.52
N GLY A 37 -5.10 -1.58 5.51
CA GLY A 37 -4.00 -2.44 5.09
C GLY A 37 -2.71 -1.69 4.80
N PHE A 38 -1.74 -2.45 4.29
CA PHE A 38 -0.43 -1.99 3.86
C PHE A 38 -0.07 -2.70 2.55
N LYS A 39 0.44 -1.96 1.57
CA LYS A 39 0.94 -2.52 0.30
C LYS A 39 2.12 -1.71 -0.21
N VAL A 40 3.01 -2.37 -0.94
CA VAL A 40 4.16 -1.75 -1.60
C VAL A 40 4.68 -2.65 -2.70
N LYS A 41 5.43 -2.11 -3.67
CA LYS A 41 6.24 -2.90 -4.58
C LYS A 41 7.69 -2.89 -4.12
N VAL A 42 8.25 -4.07 -3.85
CA VAL A 42 9.68 -4.26 -3.61
C VAL A 42 10.32 -4.74 -4.90
N ASP A 43 11.18 -3.89 -5.49
CA ASP A 43 11.78 -4.11 -6.81
C ASP A 43 10.74 -4.47 -7.89
N GLY A 44 9.62 -3.76 -7.87
CA GLY A 44 8.50 -3.96 -8.79
C GLY A 44 7.57 -5.13 -8.44
N LYS A 45 7.92 -6.00 -7.49
CA LYS A 45 7.06 -7.12 -7.04
C LYS A 45 6.15 -6.68 -5.91
N VAL A 46 4.86 -7.00 -6.03
CA VAL A 46 3.87 -6.66 -5.01
C VAL A 46 4.16 -7.41 -3.71
N TYR A 47 4.25 -6.66 -2.63
CA TYR A 47 4.24 -7.13 -1.25
C TYR A 47 3.01 -6.53 -0.54
N ALA A 48 2.13 -7.40 -0.08
CA ALA A 48 0.86 -7.06 0.56
C ALA A 48 0.69 -7.90 1.83
N PRO A 49 1.34 -7.50 2.94
CA PRO A 49 1.30 -8.23 4.20
C PRO A 49 -0.12 -8.38 4.76
N ASP A 50 -0.36 -9.47 5.49
CA ASP A 50 -1.65 -9.78 6.10
C ASP A 50 -1.89 -9.06 7.44
N TYR A 51 -0.84 -8.55 8.08
CA TYR A 51 -0.94 -7.68 9.25
C TYR A 51 -0.41 -6.28 8.96
N ALA A 52 -1.24 -5.28 9.28
CA ALA A 52 -0.86 -3.88 9.20
C ALA A 52 -1.41 -3.10 10.39
N TYR A 53 -0.57 -2.31 11.04
CA TYR A 53 -0.92 -1.49 12.20
C TYR A 53 0.09 -0.38 12.40
N ALA A 54 -0.24 0.61 13.22
CA ALA A 54 0.73 1.55 13.76
C ALA A 54 0.81 1.42 15.28
N LEU A 55 1.97 1.72 15.86
CA LEU A 55 2.15 1.91 17.29
C LEU A 55 2.30 3.40 17.58
N ALA A 56 1.57 3.91 18.59
CA ALA A 56 1.72 5.29 19.04
C ALA A 56 3.10 5.56 19.68
N GLU A 57 3.72 4.52 20.23
CA GLU A 57 5.08 4.53 20.75
C GLU A 57 5.86 3.32 20.22
N SER A 58 6.98 3.60 19.56
CA SER A 58 7.86 2.58 18.99
C SER A 58 8.66 1.87 20.09
N PRO A 59 8.71 0.52 20.11
CA PRO A 59 9.55 -0.22 21.03
C PRO A 59 11.03 0.20 20.91
N GLY A 60 11.67 0.52 22.03
CA GLY A 60 13.10 0.87 22.08
C GLY A 60 13.45 2.26 21.55
N THR A 61 12.50 3.03 21.04
CA THR A 61 12.69 4.40 20.53
C THR A 61 11.56 5.31 21.02
N ALA A 62 11.67 5.74 22.29
CA ALA A 62 10.75 6.72 22.85
C ALA A 62 10.67 7.96 21.93
N ASN A 63 9.46 8.51 21.77
CA ASN A 63 9.13 9.65 20.90
C ASN A 63 8.94 9.35 19.40
N TYR A 64 8.85 8.09 19.00
CA TYR A 64 8.50 7.70 17.64
C TYR A 64 7.15 6.98 17.60
N TYR A 65 6.38 7.21 16.54
CA TYR A 65 5.34 6.29 16.11
C TYR A 65 5.86 5.50 14.92
N THR A 66 5.42 4.26 14.82
CA THR A 66 5.91 3.35 13.77
C THR A 66 4.74 2.67 13.07
N ILE A 67 4.74 2.72 11.75
CA ILE A 67 3.77 2.05 10.88
C ILE A 67 4.39 0.73 10.43
N TYR A 68 3.66 -0.38 10.56
CA TYR A 68 4.13 -1.73 10.23
C TYR A 68 3.27 -2.37 9.15
N GLY A 69 3.93 -3.05 8.22
CA GLY A 69 3.38 -4.13 7.41
C GLY A 69 4.17 -5.42 7.66
N LEU A 70 3.50 -6.43 8.23
CA LEU A 70 4.07 -7.72 8.64
C LEU A 70 3.36 -8.85 7.91
N ASP A 71 4.12 -9.73 7.26
CA ASP A 71 3.60 -10.97 6.70
C ASP A 71 3.79 -12.10 7.72
N SER A 72 2.68 -12.64 8.25
CA SER A 72 2.73 -13.65 9.31
C SER A 72 3.30 -15.01 8.86
N LYS A 73 3.36 -15.27 7.56
CA LYS A 73 3.79 -16.56 6.99
C LYS A 73 5.30 -16.58 6.76
N THR A 74 5.85 -15.45 6.32
CA THR A 74 7.27 -15.29 6.02
C THR A 74 8.05 -14.60 7.13
N SER A 75 7.35 -13.92 8.04
CA SER A 75 7.93 -13.00 9.02
C SER A 75 8.63 -11.78 8.40
N ASP A 76 8.38 -11.50 7.11
CA ASP A 76 8.84 -10.27 6.47
C ASP A 76 8.15 -9.05 7.10
N VAL A 77 8.89 -7.96 7.28
CA VAL A 77 8.44 -6.72 7.92
C VAL A 77 8.95 -5.53 7.13
N ILE A 78 8.05 -4.58 6.87
CA ILE A 78 8.40 -3.23 6.45
C ILE A 78 7.83 -2.28 7.49
N ALA A 79 8.70 -1.50 8.12
CA ALA A 79 8.33 -0.53 9.13
C ALA A 79 8.83 0.86 8.76
N ILE A 80 8.03 1.89 9.07
CA ILE A 80 8.38 3.30 8.88
C ILE A 80 8.24 4.00 10.22
N ALA A 81 9.35 4.50 10.75
CA ALA A 81 9.42 5.20 12.02
C ALA A 81 9.52 6.71 11.80
N LEU A 82 8.65 7.46 12.49
CA LEU A 82 8.55 8.92 12.41
C LEU A 82 8.46 9.51 13.83
N PRO A 83 9.10 10.66 14.11
CA PRO A 83 8.93 11.33 15.40
C PRO A 83 7.47 11.67 15.68
N ASN A 84 7.04 11.58 16.94
CA ASN A 84 5.68 11.89 17.38
C ASN A 84 5.23 13.32 17.09
N THR A 85 6.19 14.24 16.93
CA THR A 85 5.97 15.63 16.52
C THR A 85 5.56 15.78 15.05
N LEU A 86 5.79 14.77 14.21
CA LEU A 86 5.39 14.80 12.80
C LEU A 86 3.92 14.39 12.64
N GLY A 87 3.19 15.26 11.94
CA GLY A 87 1.80 15.09 11.56
C GLY A 87 1.61 14.85 10.07
N GLU A 88 0.45 15.26 9.56
CA GLU A 88 0.11 15.26 8.14
C GLU A 88 1.11 16.10 7.32
N GLY A 89 1.39 15.65 6.10
CA GLY A 89 2.38 16.25 5.20
C GLY A 89 3.35 15.24 4.60
N THR A 90 4.18 15.72 3.67
CA THR A 90 5.25 14.93 3.05
C THR A 90 6.57 15.17 3.77
N HIS A 91 7.16 14.09 4.27
CA HIS A 91 8.39 14.10 5.04
C HIS A 91 9.48 13.33 4.30
N PRO A 92 10.69 13.89 4.17
CA PRO A 92 11.81 13.16 3.58
C PRO A 92 12.25 12.03 4.49
N ILE A 93 12.66 10.92 3.90
CA ILE A 93 13.43 9.87 4.57
C ILE A 93 14.85 10.40 4.80
N ASN A 94 15.34 10.27 6.03
CA ASN A 94 16.65 10.72 6.49
C ASN A 94 17.06 9.97 7.77
N ALA A 95 18.03 10.47 8.52
CA ALA A 95 18.49 9.84 9.77
C ALA A 95 17.45 9.85 10.90
N THR A 96 16.46 10.74 10.83
CA THR A 96 15.38 10.90 11.81
C THR A 96 14.11 10.18 11.34
N ASN A 97 13.73 10.31 10.07
CA ASN A 97 12.55 9.64 9.49
C ASN A 97 13.04 8.45 8.66
N PHE A 98 12.86 7.22 9.14
CA PHE A 98 13.55 6.09 8.52
C PHE A 98 12.67 4.86 8.34
N GLY A 99 13.06 4.04 7.37
CA GLY A 99 12.47 2.74 7.09
C GLY A 99 13.36 1.60 7.59
N ILE A 100 12.73 0.56 8.10
CA ILE A 100 13.34 -0.74 8.42
C ILE A 100 12.67 -1.77 7.52
N VAL A 101 13.47 -2.59 6.84
CA VAL A 101 12.99 -3.59 5.89
C VAL A 101 13.66 -4.91 6.21
N ASN A 102 12.87 -5.89 6.66
CA ASN A 102 13.24 -7.28 6.71
C ASN A 102 12.43 -7.98 5.62
N TYR A 103 13.06 -8.37 4.51
CA TYR A 103 12.35 -8.92 3.37
C TYR A 103 13.16 -10.04 2.72
N ASN A 104 12.58 -11.23 2.57
CA ASN A 104 13.28 -12.41 2.05
C ASN A 104 14.60 -12.70 2.79
N LYS A 105 14.64 -12.53 4.12
CA LYS A 105 15.81 -12.71 5.00
C LYS A 105 16.94 -11.69 4.80
N GLU A 106 16.68 -10.59 4.11
CA GLU A 106 17.59 -9.46 4.03
C GLU A 106 17.17 -8.40 5.05
N GLU A 107 18.14 -7.91 5.81
CA GLU A 107 17.94 -6.81 6.76
C GLU A 107 18.48 -5.52 6.13
N LEU A 108 17.59 -4.58 5.83
CA LEU A 108 17.91 -3.31 5.21
C LEU A 108 17.32 -2.15 6.02
N SER A 109 17.95 -0.99 5.90
CA SER A 109 17.41 0.24 6.42
C SER A 109 17.73 1.42 5.52
N THR A 110 16.88 2.44 5.59
CA THR A 110 17.16 3.70 4.91
C THR A 110 18.31 4.45 5.56
N VAL A 111 18.64 4.18 6.84
CA VAL A 111 19.79 4.85 7.51
C VAL A 111 21.14 4.44 6.92
N ASN A 112 21.19 3.31 6.18
CA ASN A 112 22.38 2.81 5.50
C ASN A 112 22.60 3.45 4.11
N GLY A 113 22.09 4.67 3.88
CA GLY A 113 22.22 5.37 2.59
C GLY A 113 20.98 5.28 1.68
N GLY A 114 19.84 4.90 2.24
CA GLY A 114 18.55 4.98 1.56
C GLY A 114 17.98 6.40 1.56
N THR A 115 17.16 6.72 0.55
CA THR A 115 16.49 8.01 0.43
C THR A 115 15.06 7.83 -0.07
N GLY A 116 14.21 8.84 0.10
CA GLY A 116 12.83 8.77 -0.33
C GLY A 116 11.93 9.71 0.45
N THR A 117 10.64 9.41 0.45
CA THR A 117 9.61 10.21 1.11
C THR A 117 8.51 9.35 1.69
N VAL A 118 7.92 9.82 2.77
CA VAL A 118 6.65 9.34 3.32
C VAL A 118 5.67 10.51 3.37
N THR A 119 4.45 10.30 2.89
CA THR A 119 3.39 11.29 2.95
C THR A 119 2.30 10.79 3.88
N ILE A 120 2.05 11.54 4.96
CA ILE A 120 0.95 11.30 5.88
C ILE A 120 -0.24 12.14 5.41
N THR A 121 -1.33 11.49 5.03
CA THR A 121 -2.57 12.15 4.57
C THR A 121 -3.64 12.24 5.67
N LYS A 122 -3.54 11.37 6.68
CA LYS A 122 -4.38 11.41 7.88
C LYS A 122 -3.60 10.90 9.07
N LYS A 123 -3.62 11.62 10.20
CA LYS A 123 -3.11 11.12 11.49
C LYS A 123 -4.03 11.49 12.63
N THR A 124 -4.61 10.48 13.26
CA THR A 124 -5.47 10.59 14.43
C THR A 124 -5.01 9.62 15.50
N ALA A 125 -5.63 9.65 16.68
CA ALA A 125 -5.33 8.72 17.77
C ALA A 125 -5.63 7.26 17.42
N THR A 126 -6.47 6.99 16.42
CA THR A 126 -6.93 5.63 16.08
C THR A 126 -6.57 5.20 14.66
N GLN A 127 -6.15 6.12 13.79
CA GLN A 127 -5.93 5.84 12.37
C GLN A 127 -4.80 6.68 11.80
N ILE A 128 -3.95 6.05 10.96
CA ILE A 128 -2.91 6.69 10.16
C ILE A 128 -3.03 6.24 8.70
N MET A 129 -3.00 7.19 7.77
CA MET A 129 -3.11 6.93 6.32
C MET A 129 -2.05 7.69 5.53
N GLY A 130 -1.59 7.11 4.43
CA GLY A 130 -0.57 7.75 3.62
C GLY A 130 0.07 6.85 2.56
N THR A 131 1.12 7.39 1.97
CA THR A 131 1.91 6.76 0.93
C THR A 131 3.40 6.89 1.22
N PHE A 132 4.22 6.05 0.59
CA PHE A 132 5.67 6.16 0.71
C PHE A 132 6.37 5.58 -0.52
N SER A 133 7.59 6.05 -0.73
CA SER A 133 8.52 5.49 -1.73
C SER A 133 9.93 5.78 -1.24
N PHE A 134 10.78 4.75 -1.15
CA PHE A 134 12.17 4.90 -0.71
C PHE A 134 13.07 3.77 -1.19
N THR A 135 14.37 3.97 -1.11
CA THR A 135 15.38 2.91 -1.20
C THR A 135 15.88 2.54 0.19
N ALA A 136 16.21 1.27 0.42
CA ALA A 136 16.86 0.80 1.64
C ALA A 136 18.07 -0.07 1.28
N GLN A 137 19.10 -0.02 2.14
CA GLN A 137 20.33 -0.75 1.92
C GLN A 137 20.68 -1.60 3.14
N ASP A 138 21.38 -2.71 2.91
CA ASP A 138 22.01 -3.46 4.00
C ASP A 138 23.17 -2.65 4.61
N ALA A 139 23.69 -3.08 5.76
CA ALA A 139 24.76 -2.36 6.45
C ALA A 139 26.06 -2.27 5.62
N THR A 140 26.24 -3.11 4.61
CA THR A 140 27.42 -3.08 3.73
C THR A 140 27.23 -2.22 2.48
N GLY A 141 26.00 -1.76 2.20
CA GLY A 141 25.63 -1.02 0.99
C GLY A 141 25.68 -1.84 -0.30
N LYS A 142 25.78 -3.17 -0.21
CA LYS A 142 25.88 -4.07 -1.37
C LYS A 142 24.51 -4.52 -1.86
N ILE A 143 23.55 -4.66 -0.95
CA ILE A 143 22.18 -5.04 -1.25
C ILE A 143 21.32 -3.80 -1.12
N THR A 144 20.62 -3.45 -2.21
CA THR A 144 19.68 -2.34 -2.24
C THR A 144 18.32 -2.85 -2.68
N ARG A 145 17.26 -2.41 -1.99
CA ARG A 145 15.88 -2.64 -2.39
C ARG A 145 15.19 -1.31 -2.67
N THR A 146 14.40 -1.29 -3.74
CA THR A 146 13.60 -0.13 -4.13
C THR A 146 12.13 -0.39 -3.78
N LEU A 147 11.60 0.42 -2.87
CA LEU A 147 10.23 0.36 -2.40
C LEU A 147 9.44 1.48 -3.08
N THR A 148 8.47 1.10 -3.90
CA THR A 148 7.67 2.02 -4.72
C THR A 148 6.18 1.75 -4.55
N GLU A 149 5.36 2.75 -4.86
CA GLU A 149 3.89 2.64 -4.79
C GLU A 149 3.40 2.15 -3.40
N GLY A 150 4.12 2.54 -2.34
CA GLY A 150 3.79 2.20 -0.98
C GLY A 150 2.55 2.97 -0.51
N SER A 151 1.62 2.29 0.16
CA SER A 151 0.48 2.92 0.81
C SER A 151 0.06 2.17 2.06
N PHE A 152 -0.42 2.91 3.05
CA PHE A 152 -0.96 2.39 4.29
C PHE A 152 -2.24 3.12 4.67
N ASN A 153 -3.15 2.37 5.28
CA ASN A 153 -4.30 2.86 6.01
C ASN A 153 -4.47 1.91 7.19
N VAL A 154 -4.01 2.30 8.36
CA VAL A 154 -3.83 1.39 9.49
C VAL A 154 -4.39 1.96 10.77
N ASN A 155 -4.83 1.06 11.65
CA ASN A 155 -5.25 1.42 12.99
C ASN A 155 -4.02 1.64 13.88
N VAL A 156 -4.09 2.65 14.74
CA VAL A 156 -3.09 2.91 15.79
C VAL A 156 -3.43 2.05 17.00
N ARG A 157 -2.41 1.38 17.54
CA ARG A 157 -2.47 0.57 18.76
C ARG A 157 -1.63 1.23 19.84
N ASN A 158 -2.08 1.09 21.09
CA ASN A 158 -1.38 1.50 22.30
C ASN A 158 -0.89 0.26 23.05
#